data_AF-Q8YR11-F1
#
_entry.id   AF-Q8YR11-F1
#
_cell.length_a   1.000
_cell.length_b   1.000
_cell.length_c   1.000
_cell.angle_alpha   90.00
_cell.angle_beta   90.00
_cell.angle_gamma   90.00
#
_symmetry.space_group_name_H-M   'P 1'
#
loop_
_entity.id
_entity.type
_entity.pdbx_description
1 polymer ?
#
loop_
_entity_poly.entity_id
_entity_poly.type
_entity_poly.pdbx_seq_one_letter_code
_entity_poly.pdbx_strand_id
1 'polypeptide(L)'
;MNQKLLFKPANQGVIALVIAATAMTSGIVLYAVSQFGQVSKTSASDAVPTEAIAPKITALGRLEPETEVISLSAPLALDGDRIAQILVEEGDEVQAGQVVAILDSRARLQTAVLQAEKQIRVAQAKLNQVKAGAKTGDIRAQQASVERLQAQSQGDRTGQQQTIARIEAQWQGDRIAQEATIRKLEAELKNAEAEYQRYQQLYSEGAISSSAIDTRRLSVETAKEQLDEAKAVLNRINSTASKELAEAKVALNRINATSNKQISEAKATLTSIAEVRPVDVQAAQTEVEEAIASLKRATTDLEAAYIRAPQAGQILKIHTRVGEKISDDGIADLAQTDQMLAIAEVYQTDIGKVKLGQQAVITSQAFGGELRGKVSQIGLQVGRQNVFSNQPGENLDSRVVEVKIRLNPEDSKKVASFTNLQVQAAIETIQNSK
;
A
#
# COMPACT_ATOMS: atom_id res chain seq x y z
N MET A 1 -22.46 74.66 -131.22
CA MET A 1 -23.00 76.03 -131.35
C MET A 1 -21.93 77.00 -130.90
N ASN A 2 -21.46 77.85 -131.81
CA ASN A 2 -20.42 78.85 -131.58
C ASN A 2 -20.88 79.92 -130.58
N GLN A 3 -19.99 80.37 -129.71
CA GLN A 3 -19.75 81.81 -129.54
C GLN A 3 -18.37 82.10 -128.92
N LYS A 4 -17.70 83.08 -129.51
CA LYS A 4 -16.38 83.65 -129.21
C LYS A 4 -16.43 84.58 -128.00
N LEU A 5 -15.24 84.91 -127.45
CA LEU A 5 -14.70 86.26 -127.11
C LEU A 5 -13.69 86.12 -125.94
N LEU A 6 -12.37 86.29 -126.13
CA LEU A 6 -11.54 87.51 -126.29
C LEU A 6 -10.90 88.04 -124.97
N PHE A 7 -9.62 87.71 -124.80
CA PHE A 7 -8.44 88.46 -124.31
C PHE A 7 -8.48 89.58 -123.21
N LYS A 8 -7.61 89.35 -122.19
CA LYS A 8 -6.57 90.25 -121.54
C LYS A 8 -7.02 91.40 -120.58
N PRO A 9 -6.12 92.00 -119.75
CA PRO A 9 -5.20 91.42 -118.74
C PRO A 9 -5.09 92.23 -117.41
N ALA A 10 -4.18 91.75 -116.54
CA ALA A 10 -3.28 92.51 -115.64
C ALA A 10 -3.76 92.83 -114.22
N ASN A 11 -3.15 92.13 -113.25
CA ASN A 11 -2.65 92.74 -112.02
C ASN A 11 -1.60 91.82 -111.36
N GLN A 12 -0.35 91.97 -111.79
CA GLN A 12 0.84 91.26 -111.28
C GLN A 12 1.32 91.77 -109.90
N GLY A 13 0.51 92.55 -109.17
CA GLY A 13 0.78 92.97 -107.79
C GLY A 13 0.13 92.10 -106.70
N VAL A 14 -0.87 91.27 -107.05
CA VAL A 14 -1.60 90.43 -106.09
C VAL A 14 -0.96 89.03 -105.94
N ILE A 15 -0.13 88.64 -106.91
CA ILE A 15 0.58 87.35 -106.91
C ILE A 15 1.71 87.31 -105.85
N ALA A 16 2.22 88.46 -105.40
CA ALA A 16 3.24 88.52 -104.35
C ALA A 16 2.69 88.41 -102.92
N LEU A 17 1.37 88.62 -102.70
CA LEU A 17 0.74 88.53 -101.38
C LEU A 17 0.05 87.18 -101.11
N VAL A 18 -0.19 86.37 -102.15
CA VAL A 18 -0.71 84.99 -102.01
C VAL A 18 0.42 83.97 -101.81
N ILE A 19 1.65 84.28 -102.24
CA ILE A 19 2.84 83.43 -102.04
C ILE A 19 3.36 83.52 -100.58
N ALA A 20 3.01 84.56 -99.82
CA ALA A 20 3.36 84.68 -98.40
C ALA A 20 2.36 84.00 -97.43
N ALA A 21 1.16 83.60 -97.91
CA ALA A 21 0.13 82.95 -97.09
C ALA A 21 -0.05 81.44 -97.39
N THR A 22 0.69 80.88 -98.35
CA THR A 22 0.66 79.45 -98.72
C THR A 22 1.90 78.67 -98.28
N ALA A 23 2.84 79.31 -97.56
CA ALA A 23 4.02 78.67 -96.97
C ALA A 23 3.82 78.19 -95.51
N MET A 24 2.64 78.38 -94.91
CA MET A 24 2.32 77.90 -93.55
C MET A 24 1.36 76.70 -93.50
N THR A 25 0.80 76.26 -94.63
CA THR A 25 -0.11 75.10 -94.70
C THR A 25 0.53 73.83 -95.26
N SER A 26 1.78 73.89 -95.72
CA SER A 26 2.59 72.75 -96.20
C SER A 26 3.68 72.29 -95.21
N GLY A 27 3.70 72.83 -93.99
CA GLY A 27 4.60 72.41 -92.89
C GLY A 27 3.96 71.54 -91.81
N ILE A 28 2.63 71.39 -91.80
CA ILE A 28 1.89 70.64 -90.74
C ILE A 28 1.59 69.19 -91.16
N VAL A 29 1.64 68.86 -92.46
CA VAL A 29 1.39 67.48 -92.95
C VAL A 29 2.62 66.57 -92.91
N LEU A 30 3.84 67.13 -92.89
CA LEU A 30 5.08 66.33 -92.78
C LEU A 30 5.59 66.12 -91.34
N TYR A 31 5.04 66.83 -90.35
CA TYR A 31 5.35 66.57 -88.94
C TYR A 31 4.42 65.50 -88.32
N ALA A 32 3.20 65.34 -88.85
CA ALA A 32 2.20 64.37 -88.35
C ALA A 32 2.38 62.92 -88.84
N VAL A 33 3.33 62.63 -89.72
CA VAL A 33 3.62 61.26 -90.23
C VAL A 33 4.97 60.71 -89.75
N SER A 34 5.75 61.47 -88.96
CA SER A 34 6.99 60.99 -88.33
C SER A 34 6.83 60.51 -86.88
N GLN A 35 5.61 60.54 -86.34
CA GLN A 35 5.24 59.97 -85.03
C GLN A 35 4.36 58.71 -85.14
N PHE A 36 4.22 58.14 -86.35
CA PHE A 36 3.54 56.85 -86.60
C PHE A 36 4.53 55.70 -86.81
N GLY A 37 5.65 55.74 -86.07
CA GLY A 37 6.69 54.71 -86.01
C GLY A 37 6.94 54.17 -84.59
N GLN A 38 6.12 54.56 -83.60
CA GLN A 38 6.17 54.03 -82.23
C GLN A 38 4.77 53.89 -81.62
N VAL A 39 3.89 53.11 -82.26
CA VAL A 39 2.70 52.54 -81.60
C VAL A 39 2.61 51.06 -81.93
N SER A 40 3.55 50.32 -81.35
CA SER A 40 3.33 48.98 -80.78
C SER A 40 4.35 48.79 -79.65
N LYS A 41 4.38 49.77 -78.73
CA LYS A 41 4.71 49.49 -77.33
C LYS A 41 3.43 48.97 -76.69
N THR A 42 3.12 47.71 -76.94
CA THR A 42 2.35 46.96 -75.95
C THR A 42 3.24 46.92 -74.73
N SER A 43 2.75 47.50 -73.64
CA SER A 43 3.41 47.62 -72.36
C SER A 43 4.27 46.38 -72.06
N ALA A 44 5.58 46.57 -72.02
CA ALA A 44 6.35 45.90 -70.98
C ALA A 44 5.82 46.48 -69.67
N SER A 45 4.71 45.92 -69.20
CA SER A 45 4.45 45.90 -67.76
C SER A 45 5.70 45.27 -67.21
N ASP A 46 6.41 45.98 -66.35
CA ASP A 46 7.14 45.29 -65.31
C ASP A 46 6.16 44.25 -64.78
N ALA A 47 6.48 42.98 -65.03
CA ALA A 47 5.95 41.93 -64.20
C ALA A 47 6.49 42.27 -62.82
N VAL A 48 5.71 43.04 -62.05
CA VAL A 48 5.54 42.73 -60.63
C VAL A 48 5.49 41.21 -60.63
N PRO A 49 6.36 40.51 -59.88
CA PRO A 49 6.18 39.10 -59.69
C PRO A 49 4.73 38.95 -59.23
N THR A 50 3.85 38.50 -60.13
CA THR A 50 2.56 37.98 -59.72
C THR A 50 2.98 36.73 -58.98
N GLU A 51 3.24 36.89 -57.67
CA GLU A 51 3.29 35.76 -56.76
C GLU A 51 2.05 34.96 -57.10
N ALA A 52 2.28 33.78 -57.67
CA ALA A 52 1.22 32.87 -57.99
C ALA A 52 0.43 32.70 -56.69
N ILE A 53 -0.79 33.25 -56.64
CA ILE A 53 -1.64 33.12 -55.47
C ILE A 53 -2.04 31.65 -55.49
N ALA A 54 -1.22 30.81 -54.84
CA ALA A 54 -1.52 29.40 -54.66
C ALA A 54 -2.93 29.33 -54.08
N PRO A 55 -3.83 28.50 -54.64
CA PRO A 55 -5.18 28.41 -54.12
C PRO A 55 -5.09 28.07 -52.63
N LYS A 56 -5.66 28.91 -51.77
CA LYS A 56 -5.71 28.64 -50.33
C LYS A 56 -7.12 28.14 -49.98
N ILE A 57 -7.20 27.05 -49.24
CA ILE A 57 -8.47 26.58 -48.67
C ILE A 57 -8.67 27.32 -47.36
N THR A 58 -9.70 28.14 -47.30
CA THR A 58 -10.10 28.83 -46.07
C THR A 58 -11.10 27.99 -45.31
N ALA A 59 -10.86 27.81 -44.02
CA ALA A 59 -11.75 27.13 -43.11
C ALA A 59 -11.85 27.92 -41.81
N LEU A 60 -13.04 27.90 -41.20
CA LEU A 60 -13.20 28.38 -39.83
C LEU A 60 -12.71 27.30 -38.88
N GLY A 61 -12.21 27.70 -37.73
CA GLY A 61 -11.68 26.78 -36.75
C GLY A 61 -11.61 27.39 -35.37
N ARG A 62 -11.05 26.62 -34.46
CA ARG A 62 -10.78 27.05 -33.09
C ARG A 62 -9.38 26.65 -32.63
N LEU A 63 -8.81 27.41 -31.70
CA LEU A 63 -7.56 27.05 -31.06
C LEU A 63 -7.82 26.09 -29.91
N GLU A 64 -7.06 25.00 -29.84
CA GLU A 64 -7.08 24.06 -28.73
C GLU A 64 -5.63 23.69 -28.35
N PRO A 65 -5.35 23.45 -27.08
CA PRO A 65 -4.07 22.85 -26.67
C PRO A 65 -3.89 21.48 -27.34
N GLU A 66 -2.64 21.08 -27.59
CA GLU A 66 -2.36 19.80 -28.23
C GLU A 66 -2.82 18.62 -27.38
N THR A 67 -2.72 18.74 -26.06
CA THR A 67 -3.34 17.83 -25.12
C THR A 67 -4.78 18.24 -24.85
N GLU A 68 -5.66 17.25 -24.67
CA GLU A 68 -7.02 17.50 -24.19
C GLU A 68 -7.01 18.26 -22.87
N VAL A 69 -8.03 19.10 -22.68
CA VAL A 69 -8.26 19.79 -21.41
C VAL A 69 -8.69 18.76 -20.37
N ILE A 70 -7.91 18.63 -19.30
CA ILE A 70 -8.19 17.72 -18.20
C ILE A 70 -8.93 18.49 -17.10
N SER A 71 -10.17 18.10 -16.79
CA SER A 71 -10.83 18.61 -15.58
C SER A 71 -10.28 17.91 -14.34
N LEU A 72 -9.74 18.69 -13.42
CA LEU A 72 -9.24 18.24 -12.13
C LEU A 72 -10.42 18.05 -11.17
N SER A 73 -10.78 16.80 -10.91
CA SER A 73 -11.88 16.44 -10.02
C SER A 73 -11.40 15.70 -8.78
N ALA A 74 -12.23 15.68 -7.73
CA ALA A 74 -11.97 14.86 -6.56
C ALA A 74 -12.11 13.36 -6.89
N PRO A 75 -11.33 12.48 -6.22
CA PRO A 75 -11.56 11.04 -6.29
C PRO A 75 -12.99 10.68 -5.85
N LEU A 76 -13.58 9.65 -6.46
CA LEU A 76 -14.95 9.19 -6.20
C LEU A 76 -15.31 9.02 -4.72
N ALA A 77 -14.35 8.62 -3.88
CA ALA A 77 -14.56 8.44 -2.44
C ALA A 77 -14.84 9.76 -1.68
N LEU A 78 -14.45 10.90 -2.25
CA LEU A 78 -14.61 12.24 -1.70
C LEU A 78 -15.47 13.12 -2.62
N ASP A 79 -16.26 12.49 -3.50
CA ASP A 79 -17.16 13.20 -4.39
C ASP A 79 -18.21 13.97 -3.57
N GLY A 80 -18.35 15.25 -3.89
CA GLY A 80 -19.21 16.16 -3.17
C GLY A 80 -18.70 16.66 -1.82
N ASP A 81 -17.41 16.50 -1.52
CA ASP A 81 -16.76 17.25 -0.44
C ASP A 81 -16.65 18.75 -0.79
N ARG A 82 -16.28 19.57 0.20
CA ARG A 82 -16.12 21.02 0.03
C ARG A 82 -14.65 21.41 -0.11
N ILE A 83 -14.41 22.50 -0.84
CA ILE A 83 -13.08 23.07 -0.98
C ILE A 83 -12.76 23.89 0.27
N ALA A 84 -11.69 23.54 1.00
CA ALA A 84 -11.19 24.33 2.10
C ALA A 84 -10.23 25.43 1.64
N GLN A 85 -9.40 25.13 0.63
CA GLN A 85 -8.43 26.07 0.11
C GLN A 85 -8.10 25.78 -1.36
N ILE A 86 -7.97 26.83 -2.16
CA ILE A 86 -7.42 26.79 -3.52
C ILE A 86 -6.05 27.47 -3.47
N LEU A 87 -5.04 26.86 -4.08
CA LEU A 87 -3.64 27.29 -3.99
C LEU A 87 -3.10 27.90 -5.29
N VAL A 88 -3.93 27.97 -6.33
CA VAL A 88 -3.57 28.45 -7.67
C VAL A 88 -4.66 29.40 -8.19
N GLU A 89 -4.30 30.24 -9.14
CA GLU A 89 -5.19 31.16 -9.83
C GLU A 89 -5.32 30.78 -11.32
N GLU A 90 -6.33 31.34 -11.99
CA GLU A 90 -6.49 31.16 -13.44
C GLU A 90 -5.30 31.79 -14.18
N GLY A 91 -4.71 31.04 -15.10
CA GLY A 91 -3.49 31.43 -15.82
C GLY A 91 -2.19 30.97 -15.17
N ASP A 92 -2.20 30.41 -13.95
CA ASP A 92 -0.98 29.88 -13.31
C ASP A 92 -0.46 28.63 -14.02
N GLU A 93 0.88 28.53 -14.14
CA GLU A 93 1.58 27.32 -14.56
C GLU A 93 1.81 26.39 -13.36
N VAL A 94 1.39 25.13 -13.49
CA VAL A 94 1.57 24.10 -12.47
C VAL A 94 2.44 22.96 -12.98
N GLN A 95 3.18 22.33 -12.06
CA GLN A 95 3.98 21.14 -12.34
C GLN A 95 3.20 19.86 -12.01
N ALA A 96 3.60 18.73 -12.61
CA ALA A 96 3.04 17.43 -12.26
C ALA A 96 3.23 17.13 -10.76
N GLY A 97 2.14 16.78 -10.08
CA GLY A 97 2.09 16.48 -8.64
C GLY A 97 1.91 17.69 -7.72
N GLN A 98 1.93 18.91 -8.26
CA GLN A 98 1.70 20.14 -7.50
C GLN A 98 0.26 20.17 -6.96
N VAL A 99 0.10 20.57 -5.69
CA VAL A 99 -1.21 20.67 -5.04
C VAL A 99 -1.92 21.93 -5.56
N VAL A 100 -3.11 21.72 -6.12
CA VAL A 100 -3.99 22.74 -6.71
C VAL A 100 -5.05 23.17 -5.69
N ALA A 101 -5.65 22.21 -4.99
CA ALA A 101 -6.69 22.45 -3.99
C ALA A 101 -6.61 21.47 -2.81
N ILE A 102 -7.12 21.90 -1.67
CA ILE A 102 -7.23 21.10 -0.44
C ILE A 102 -8.71 21.02 -0.05
N LEU A 103 -9.18 19.80 0.22
CA LEU A 103 -10.56 19.54 0.65
C LEU A 103 -10.74 19.76 2.16
N ASP A 104 -11.97 20.09 2.59
CA ASP A 104 -12.32 20.32 4.00
C ASP A 104 -12.18 19.05 4.86
N SER A 105 -12.44 17.87 4.28
CA SER A 105 -12.22 16.59 4.97
C SER A 105 -10.78 16.34 5.42
N ARG A 106 -9.79 17.08 4.90
CA ARG A 106 -8.36 16.94 5.25
C ARG A 106 -8.11 16.93 6.75
N ALA A 107 -8.77 17.81 7.52
CA ALA A 107 -8.60 17.87 8.97
C ALA A 107 -9.13 16.60 9.68
N ARG A 108 -10.28 16.08 9.22
CA ARG A 108 -10.84 14.82 9.74
C ARG A 108 -10.00 13.62 9.37
N LEU A 109 -9.53 13.56 8.12
CA LEU A 109 -8.67 12.49 7.61
C LEU A 109 -7.31 12.48 8.32
N GLN A 110 -6.75 13.66 8.62
CA GLN A 110 -5.53 13.76 9.43
C GLN A 110 -5.74 13.21 10.85
N THR A 111 -6.92 13.44 11.43
CA THR A 111 -7.30 12.85 12.72
C THR A 111 -7.45 11.32 12.61
N ALA A 112 -8.00 10.81 11.50
CA ALA A 112 -8.10 9.38 11.24
C ALA A 112 -6.72 8.71 11.11
N VAL A 113 -5.77 9.35 10.44
CA VAL A 113 -4.36 8.90 10.39
C VAL A 113 -3.77 8.84 11.79
N LEU A 114 -3.91 9.91 12.58
CA LEU A 114 -3.41 9.93 13.95
C LEU A 114 -4.02 8.81 14.81
N GLN A 115 -5.33 8.56 14.66
CA GLN A 115 -6.01 7.46 15.34
C GLN A 115 -5.44 6.09 14.93
N ALA A 116 -5.24 5.85 13.63
CA ALA A 116 -4.67 4.60 13.14
C ALA A 116 -3.23 4.39 13.63
N GLU A 117 -2.42 5.44 13.72
CA GLU A 117 -1.09 5.38 14.36
C GLU A 117 -1.19 4.98 15.84
N LYS A 118 -2.17 5.51 16.58
CA LYS A 118 -2.39 5.11 17.97
C LYS A 118 -2.80 3.65 18.08
N GLN A 119 -3.61 3.15 17.15
CA GLN A 119 -3.99 1.73 17.10
C GLN A 119 -2.78 0.82 16.92
N ILE A 120 -1.81 1.20 16.06
CA ILE A 120 -0.55 0.45 15.94
C ILE A 120 0.18 0.40 17.28
N ARG A 121 0.27 1.51 18.02
CA ARG A 121 0.92 1.52 19.34
C ARG A 121 0.21 0.60 20.34
N VAL A 122 -1.12 0.54 20.33
CA VAL A 122 -1.90 -0.37 21.17
C VAL A 122 -1.67 -1.82 20.77
N ALA A 123 -1.73 -2.15 19.48
CA ALA A 123 -1.49 -3.49 18.97
C ALA A 123 -0.05 -3.96 19.29
N GLN A 124 0.94 -3.08 19.13
CA GLN A 124 2.32 -3.38 19.48
C GLN A 124 2.52 -3.60 20.99
N ALA A 125 1.85 -2.79 21.83
CA ALA A 125 1.87 -2.99 23.27
C ALA A 125 1.26 -4.35 23.66
N LYS A 126 0.16 -4.75 23.01
CA LYS A 126 -0.47 -6.06 23.20
C LYS A 126 0.43 -7.20 22.73
N LEU A 127 1.08 -7.08 21.57
CA LEU A 127 2.07 -8.04 21.10
C LEU A 127 3.23 -8.20 22.09
N ASN A 128 3.75 -7.09 22.62
CA ASN A 128 4.81 -7.12 23.62
C ASN A 128 4.33 -7.76 24.93
N GLN A 129 3.09 -7.50 25.35
CA GLN A 129 2.48 -8.14 26.51
C GLN A 129 2.34 -9.66 26.33
N VAL A 130 1.90 -10.12 25.16
CA VAL A 130 1.80 -11.55 24.84
C VAL A 130 3.19 -12.19 24.80
N LYS A 131 4.19 -11.54 24.17
CA LYS A 131 5.58 -12.02 24.13
C LYS A 131 6.24 -12.08 25.51
N ALA A 132 5.91 -11.15 26.41
CA ALA A 132 6.39 -11.16 27.78
C ALA A 132 5.79 -12.33 28.61
N GLY A 133 4.65 -12.86 28.18
CA GLY A 133 4.01 -14.02 28.81
C GLY A 133 3.39 -13.72 30.17
N ALA A 134 3.38 -14.73 31.04
CA ALA A 134 2.87 -14.58 32.40
C ALA A 134 3.71 -13.59 33.23
N LYS A 135 3.06 -12.98 34.22
CA LYS A 135 3.72 -12.02 35.11
C LYS A 135 4.84 -12.73 35.87
N THR A 136 5.98 -12.06 36.01
CA THR A 136 7.11 -12.56 36.81
C THR A 136 6.73 -12.81 38.28
N GLY A 137 5.69 -12.14 38.80
CA GLY A 137 5.14 -12.42 40.12
C GLY A 137 4.48 -13.80 40.21
N ASP A 138 3.69 -14.19 39.20
CA ASP A 138 2.96 -15.45 39.18
C ASP A 138 3.93 -16.64 39.05
N ILE A 139 4.93 -16.51 38.17
CA ILE A 139 6.01 -17.50 38.01
C ILE A 139 6.76 -17.70 39.34
N ARG A 140 7.12 -16.61 40.02
CA ARG A 140 7.82 -16.70 41.32
C ARG A 140 6.95 -17.31 42.42
N ALA A 141 5.67 -16.96 42.48
CA ALA A 141 4.74 -17.53 43.45
C ALA A 141 4.58 -19.05 43.25
N GLN A 142 4.45 -19.49 41.98
CA GLN A 142 4.34 -20.91 41.68
C GLN A 142 5.67 -21.66 41.93
N GLN A 143 6.81 -21.04 41.61
CA GLN A 143 8.14 -21.58 41.93
C GLN A 143 8.31 -21.80 43.44
N ALA A 144 7.93 -20.80 44.26
CA ALA A 144 7.95 -20.93 45.72
C ALA A 144 7.00 -22.04 46.23
N SER A 145 5.88 -22.27 45.55
CA SER A 145 4.98 -23.39 45.85
C SER A 145 5.65 -24.76 45.58
N VAL A 146 6.36 -24.90 44.46
CA VAL A 146 7.15 -26.10 44.13
C VAL A 146 8.24 -26.34 45.19
N GLU A 147 8.99 -25.30 45.55
CA GLU A 147 10.05 -25.37 46.57
C GLU A 147 9.49 -25.79 47.94
N ARG A 148 8.36 -25.21 48.34
CA ARG A 148 7.65 -25.60 49.57
C ARG A 148 7.25 -27.08 49.55
N LEU A 149 6.69 -27.57 48.44
CA LEU A 149 6.31 -28.99 48.29
C LEU A 149 7.52 -29.92 48.34
N GLN A 150 8.66 -29.50 47.76
CA GLN A 150 9.91 -30.26 47.83
C GLN A 150 10.45 -30.33 49.26
N ALA A 151 10.46 -29.21 49.98
CA ALA A 151 10.87 -29.15 51.37
C ALA A 151 9.96 -30.01 52.27
N GLN A 152 8.64 -29.94 52.06
CA GLN A 152 7.68 -30.79 52.77
C GLN A 152 7.93 -32.27 52.49
N SER A 153 8.09 -32.65 51.21
CA SER A 153 8.38 -34.03 50.83
C SER A 153 9.66 -34.57 51.47
N GLN A 154 10.70 -33.75 51.53
CA GLN A 154 11.95 -34.12 52.20
C GLN A 154 11.75 -34.31 53.70
N GLY A 155 11.04 -33.38 54.36
CA GLY A 155 10.70 -33.50 55.79
C GLY A 155 9.92 -34.77 56.11
N ASP A 156 8.86 -35.05 55.34
CA ASP A 156 8.01 -36.24 55.52
C ASP A 156 8.81 -37.54 55.32
N ARG A 157 9.66 -37.59 54.29
CA ARG A 157 10.55 -38.74 54.02
C ARG A 157 11.52 -38.97 55.16
N THR A 158 12.20 -37.92 55.62
CA THR A 158 13.17 -38.02 56.72
C THR A 158 12.49 -38.45 58.01
N GLY A 159 11.32 -37.90 58.35
CA GLY A 159 10.56 -38.29 59.53
C GLY A 159 10.12 -39.77 59.48
N GLN A 160 9.68 -40.24 58.31
CA GLN A 160 9.29 -41.65 58.14
C GLN A 160 10.52 -42.58 58.18
N GLN A 161 11.66 -42.18 57.61
CA GLN A 161 12.91 -42.93 57.70
C GLN A 161 13.42 -43.04 59.14
N GLN A 162 13.31 -41.97 59.93
CA GLN A 162 13.64 -41.99 61.36
C GLN A 162 12.71 -42.93 62.15
N THR A 163 11.43 -42.98 61.78
CA THR A 163 10.47 -43.92 62.37
C THR A 163 10.87 -45.37 62.09
N ILE A 164 11.23 -45.69 60.85
CA ILE A 164 11.74 -47.02 60.48
C ILE A 164 13.01 -47.36 61.28
N ALA A 165 13.98 -46.44 61.33
CA ALA A 165 15.22 -46.65 62.07
C ALA A 165 14.99 -46.90 63.56
N ARG A 166 14.00 -46.22 64.18
CA ARG A 166 13.60 -46.44 65.58
C ARG A 166 13.02 -47.84 65.79
N ILE A 167 12.12 -48.29 64.90
CA ILE A 167 11.53 -49.64 64.98
C ILE A 167 12.64 -50.70 64.82
N GLU A 168 13.56 -50.52 63.87
CA GLU A 168 14.68 -51.43 63.66
C GLU A 168 15.59 -51.51 64.90
N ALA A 169 15.91 -50.37 65.52
CA ALA A 169 16.71 -50.32 66.73
C ALA A 169 16.02 -50.98 67.93
N GLN A 170 14.72 -50.73 68.12
CA GLN A 170 13.93 -51.36 69.18
C GLN A 170 13.86 -52.88 69.00
N TRP A 171 13.52 -53.34 67.79
CA TRP A 171 13.47 -54.75 67.47
C TRP A 171 14.81 -55.45 67.72
N GLN A 172 15.93 -54.83 67.29
CA GLN A 172 17.27 -55.38 67.55
C GLN A 172 17.56 -55.49 69.04
N GLY A 173 17.23 -54.45 69.82
CA GLY A 173 17.39 -54.46 71.29
C GLY A 173 16.59 -55.59 71.94
N ASP A 174 15.30 -55.70 71.63
CA ASP A 174 14.40 -56.72 72.17
C ASP A 174 14.87 -58.13 71.78
N ARG A 175 15.33 -58.31 70.53
CA ARG A 175 15.84 -59.59 70.03
C ARG A 175 17.11 -60.02 70.77
N ILE A 176 18.07 -59.12 70.93
CA ILE A 176 19.33 -59.40 71.64
C ILE A 176 19.06 -59.79 73.10
N ALA A 177 18.16 -59.06 73.77
CA ALA A 177 17.75 -59.37 75.15
C ALA A 177 17.09 -60.75 75.25
N GLN A 178 16.14 -61.05 74.35
CA GLN A 178 15.45 -62.34 74.36
C GLN A 178 16.37 -63.51 73.99
N GLU A 179 17.28 -63.32 73.02
CA GLU A 179 18.30 -64.31 72.69
C GLU A 179 19.23 -64.60 73.88
N ALA A 180 19.55 -63.60 74.72
CA ALA A 180 20.32 -63.81 75.95
C ALA A 180 19.53 -64.64 76.98
N THR A 181 18.23 -64.39 77.13
CA THR A 181 17.34 -65.19 77.99
C THR A 181 17.26 -66.64 77.52
N ILE A 182 17.11 -66.87 76.22
CA ILE A 182 17.10 -68.20 75.62
C ILE A 182 18.42 -68.93 75.93
N ARG A 183 19.58 -68.29 75.72
CA ARG A 183 20.89 -68.89 76.04
C ARG A 183 21.01 -69.28 77.52
N LYS A 184 20.46 -68.47 78.43
CA LYS A 184 20.43 -68.80 79.86
C LYS A 184 19.58 -70.05 80.12
N LEU A 185 18.37 -70.10 79.58
CA LEU A 185 17.44 -71.23 79.76
C LEU A 185 17.96 -72.52 79.10
N GLU A 186 18.66 -72.42 77.97
CA GLU A 186 19.35 -73.56 77.34
C GLU A 186 20.42 -74.16 78.26
N ALA A 187 21.18 -73.31 78.97
CA ALA A 187 22.17 -73.76 79.94
C ALA A 187 21.52 -74.42 81.17
N GLU A 188 20.39 -73.87 81.66
CA GLU A 188 19.63 -74.43 82.77
C GLU A 188 19.02 -75.79 82.42
N LEU A 189 18.41 -75.93 81.23
CA LEU A 189 17.89 -77.20 80.73
C LEU A 189 19.02 -78.24 80.62
N LYS A 190 20.15 -77.87 80.03
CA LYS A 190 21.32 -78.76 79.92
C LYS A 190 21.81 -79.25 81.29
N ASN A 191 21.81 -78.38 82.30
CA ASN A 191 22.17 -78.75 83.66
C ASN A 191 21.13 -79.70 84.29
N ALA A 192 19.84 -79.42 84.11
CA ALA A 192 18.76 -80.27 84.59
C ALA A 192 18.80 -81.68 83.95
N GLU A 193 19.08 -81.77 82.65
CA GLU A 193 19.24 -83.02 81.91
C GLU A 193 20.43 -83.83 82.45
N ALA A 194 21.57 -83.18 82.68
CA ALA A 194 22.75 -83.83 83.24
C ALA A 194 22.49 -84.37 84.66
N GLU A 195 21.80 -83.61 85.50
CA GLU A 195 21.39 -84.06 86.84
C GLU A 195 20.39 -85.22 86.80
N TYR A 196 19.39 -85.16 85.90
CA TYR A 196 18.46 -86.26 85.71
C TYR A 196 19.17 -87.55 85.30
N GLN A 197 20.09 -87.48 84.34
CA GLN A 197 20.93 -88.61 83.93
C GLN A 197 21.76 -89.17 85.09
N ARG A 198 22.38 -88.30 85.90
CA ARG A 198 23.17 -88.70 87.07
C ARG A 198 22.30 -89.44 88.09
N TYR A 199 21.10 -88.93 88.37
CA TYR A 199 20.16 -89.55 89.31
C TYR A 199 19.54 -90.84 88.74
N GLN A 200 19.37 -90.95 87.42
CA GLN A 200 18.92 -92.18 86.78
C GLN A 200 19.91 -93.34 87.01
N GLN A 201 21.21 -93.05 86.97
CA GLN A 201 22.26 -94.02 87.31
C GLN A 201 22.23 -94.41 88.80
N LEU A 202 22.08 -93.44 89.71
CA LEU A 202 21.99 -93.72 91.15
C LEU A 202 20.73 -94.53 91.50
N TYR A 203 19.62 -94.33 90.78
CA TYR A 203 18.40 -95.10 90.95
C TYR A 203 18.55 -96.54 90.47
N SER A 204 19.20 -96.77 89.32
CA SER A 204 19.46 -98.13 88.81
C SER A 204 20.39 -98.92 89.74
N GLU A 205 21.25 -98.24 90.50
CA GLU A 205 22.10 -98.80 91.55
C GLU A 205 21.37 -98.99 92.90
N GLY A 206 20.10 -98.59 93.03
CA GLY A 206 19.27 -98.74 94.23
C GLY A 206 19.54 -97.73 95.35
N ALA A 207 20.31 -96.67 95.09
CA ALA A 207 20.78 -95.72 96.09
C ALA A 207 19.78 -94.60 96.44
N ILE A 208 18.71 -94.43 95.65
CA ILE A 208 17.70 -93.37 95.82
C ILE A 208 16.26 -93.87 95.57
N SER A 209 15.26 -93.08 95.95
CA SER A 209 13.83 -93.42 95.80
C SER A 209 13.26 -93.06 94.41
N SER A 210 12.14 -93.71 94.02
CA SER A 210 11.39 -93.35 92.79
C SER A 210 10.92 -91.89 92.80
N SER A 211 10.52 -91.37 93.96
CA SER A 211 10.09 -89.97 94.09
C SER A 211 11.23 -88.98 93.79
N ALA A 212 12.48 -89.34 94.11
CA ALA A 212 13.64 -88.50 93.82
C ALA A 212 13.89 -88.37 92.31
N ILE A 213 13.74 -89.47 91.54
CA ILE A 213 13.89 -89.42 90.08
C ILE A 213 12.71 -88.73 89.39
N ASP A 214 11.49 -88.93 89.88
CA ASP A 214 10.30 -88.24 89.36
C ASP A 214 10.42 -86.71 89.52
N THR A 215 10.97 -86.25 90.64
CA THR A 215 11.25 -84.82 90.90
C THR A 215 12.26 -84.26 89.90
N ARG A 216 13.33 -85.02 89.58
CA ARG A 216 14.33 -84.61 88.59
C ARG A 216 13.76 -84.62 87.16
N ARG A 217 12.91 -85.59 86.82
CA ARG A 217 12.19 -85.61 85.52
C ARG A 217 11.34 -84.36 85.36
N LEU A 218 10.53 -84.02 86.36
CA LEU A 218 9.71 -82.80 86.36
C LEU A 218 10.55 -81.53 86.21
N SER A 219 11.75 -81.50 86.79
CA SER A 219 12.68 -80.36 86.64
C SER A 219 13.14 -80.17 85.19
N VAL A 220 13.46 -81.25 84.47
CA VAL A 220 13.82 -81.20 83.04
C VAL A 220 12.64 -80.71 82.21
N GLU A 221 11.45 -81.27 82.44
CA GLU A 221 10.22 -80.88 81.75
C GLU A 221 9.91 -79.39 81.97
N THR A 222 10.03 -78.92 83.21
CA THR A 222 9.80 -77.50 83.54
C THR A 222 10.81 -76.58 82.85
N ALA A 223 12.11 -76.93 82.83
CA ALA A 223 13.15 -76.14 82.16
C ALA A 223 12.94 -76.12 80.63
N LYS A 224 12.45 -77.22 80.06
CA LYS A 224 12.14 -77.31 78.63
C LYS A 224 10.95 -76.43 78.26
N GLU A 225 9.86 -76.48 79.02
CA GLU A 225 8.69 -75.63 78.79
C GLU A 225 9.04 -74.14 78.90
N GLN A 226 9.88 -73.74 79.87
CA GLN A 226 10.37 -72.37 79.98
C GLN A 226 11.20 -71.93 78.75
N LEU A 227 12.04 -72.82 78.22
CA LEU A 227 12.81 -72.55 77.00
C LEU A 227 11.90 -72.40 75.77
N ASP A 228 10.90 -73.27 75.63
CA ASP A 228 9.97 -73.23 74.51
C ASP A 228 9.07 -71.98 74.56
N GLU A 229 8.65 -71.56 75.76
CA GLU A 229 7.99 -70.27 75.99
C GLU A 229 8.88 -69.11 75.54
N ALA A 230 10.15 -69.09 75.94
CA ALA A 230 11.09 -68.04 75.56
C ALA A 230 11.32 -67.99 74.03
N LYS A 231 11.37 -69.13 73.34
CA LYS A 231 11.44 -69.20 71.87
C LYS A 231 10.16 -68.69 71.21
N ALA A 232 8.99 -69.01 71.76
CA ALA A 232 7.71 -68.50 71.28
C ALA A 232 7.64 -66.96 71.41
N VAL A 233 8.15 -66.40 72.51
CA VAL A 233 8.28 -64.95 72.69
C VAL A 233 9.18 -64.33 71.64
N LEU A 234 10.34 -64.92 71.33
CA LEU A 234 11.24 -64.44 70.27
C LEU A 234 10.55 -64.43 68.89
N ASN A 235 9.83 -65.51 68.56
CA ASN A 235 9.05 -65.59 67.32
C ASN A 235 8.00 -64.49 67.23
N ARG A 236 7.32 -64.18 68.34
CA ARG A 236 6.35 -63.08 68.44
C ARG A 236 7.02 -61.71 68.26
N ILE A 237 8.20 -61.49 68.85
CA ILE A 237 8.99 -60.25 68.66
C ILE A 237 9.31 -60.06 67.17
N ASN A 238 9.82 -61.10 66.51
CA ASN A 238 10.17 -61.04 65.09
C ASN A 238 8.94 -60.82 64.19
N SER A 239 7.84 -61.54 64.43
CA SER A 239 6.63 -61.38 63.62
C SER A 239 6.00 -59.99 63.78
N THR A 240 5.98 -59.46 65.00
CA THR A 240 5.46 -58.11 65.29
C THR A 240 6.31 -57.04 64.61
N ALA A 241 7.63 -57.08 64.81
CA ALA A 241 8.55 -56.11 64.20
C ALA A 241 8.52 -56.16 62.66
N SER A 242 8.48 -57.35 62.07
CA SER A 242 8.41 -57.49 60.61
C SER A 242 7.14 -56.85 60.03
N LYS A 243 6.00 -56.98 60.73
CA LYS A 243 4.73 -56.36 60.32
C LYS A 243 4.79 -54.83 60.42
N GLU A 244 5.28 -54.30 61.55
CA GLU A 244 5.44 -52.85 61.74
C GLU A 244 6.39 -52.23 60.71
N LEU A 245 7.51 -52.91 60.42
CA LEU A 245 8.45 -52.45 59.39
C LEU A 245 7.85 -52.50 57.99
N ALA A 246 7.05 -53.51 57.67
CA ALA A 246 6.36 -53.59 56.38
C ALA A 246 5.35 -52.44 56.23
N GLU A 247 4.55 -52.16 57.26
CA GLU A 247 3.60 -51.04 57.28
C GLU A 247 4.31 -49.69 57.14
N ALA A 248 5.40 -49.48 57.89
CA ALA A 248 6.19 -48.25 57.83
C ALA A 248 6.86 -48.04 56.46
N LYS A 249 7.34 -49.11 55.81
CA LYS A 249 7.90 -49.06 54.44
C LYS A 249 6.84 -48.77 53.39
N VAL A 250 5.63 -49.34 53.53
CA VAL A 250 4.50 -49.01 52.65
C VAL A 250 4.10 -47.54 52.80
N ALA A 251 4.06 -47.02 54.02
CA ALA A 251 3.81 -45.60 54.26
C ALA A 251 4.88 -44.71 53.60
N LEU A 252 6.17 -45.06 53.71
CA LEU A 252 7.26 -44.35 53.02
C LEU A 252 7.09 -44.36 51.49
N ASN A 253 6.76 -45.52 50.92
CA ASN A 253 6.51 -45.64 49.48
C ASN A 253 5.32 -44.79 49.04
N ARG A 254 4.26 -44.74 49.84
CA ARG A 254 3.09 -43.89 49.58
C ARG A 254 3.47 -42.41 49.61
N ILE A 255 4.20 -41.95 50.64
CA ILE A 255 4.72 -40.59 50.74
C ILE A 255 5.54 -40.26 49.48
N ASN A 256 6.44 -41.15 49.07
CA ASN A 256 7.26 -40.96 47.87
C ASN A 256 6.41 -40.78 46.62
N ALA A 257 5.44 -41.66 46.40
CA ALA A 257 4.57 -41.63 45.23
C ALA A 257 3.70 -40.37 45.21
N THR A 258 3.07 -40.02 46.34
CA THR A 258 2.16 -38.87 46.42
C THR A 258 2.91 -37.55 46.29
N SER A 259 4.02 -37.37 47.01
CA SER A 259 4.80 -36.14 46.94
C SER A 259 5.44 -35.94 45.57
N ASN A 260 5.95 -37.01 44.94
CA ASN A 260 6.51 -36.91 43.59
C ASN A 260 5.42 -36.50 42.59
N LYS A 261 4.21 -37.05 42.70
CA LYS A 261 3.09 -36.68 41.84
C LYS A 261 2.71 -35.20 42.03
N GLN A 262 2.55 -34.74 43.27
CA GLN A 262 2.24 -33.34 43.58
C GLN A 262 3.30 -32.36 43.08
N ILE A 263 4.59 -32.69 43.25
CA ILE A 263 5.69 -31.87 42.73
C ILE A 263 5.68 -31.84 41.20
N SER A 264 5.41 -32.99 40.55
CA SER A 264 5.31 -33.06 39.09
C SER A 264 4.14 -32.24 38.55
N GLU A 265 2.97 -32.31 39.19
CA GLU A 265 1.80 -31.50 38.85
C GLU A 265 2.10 -30.01 39.01
N ALA A 266 2.68 -29.60 40.15
CA ALA A 266 3.04 -28.21 40.39
C ALA A 266 4.08 -27.67 39.39
N LYS A 267 5.04 -28.51 38.98
CA LYS A 267 6.02 -28.19 37.92
C LYS A 267 5.36 -28.07 36.55
N ALA A 268 4.42 -28.96 36.21
CA ALA A 268 3.68 -28.87 34.95
C ALA A 268 2.84 -27.57 34.89
N THR A 269 2.20 -27.20 36.00
CA THR A 269 1.51 -25.90 36.12
C THR A 269 2.48 -24.73 35.94
N LEU A 270 3.69 -24.79 36.54
CA LEU A 270 4.71 -23.75 36.34
C LEU A 270 5.12 -23.61 34.87
N THR A 271 5.37 -24.73 34.19
CA THR A 271 5.69 -24.73 32.75
C THR A 271 4.55 -24.13 31.93
N SER A 272 3.30 -24.52 32.22
CA SER A 272 2.12 -23.99 31.51
C SER A 272 1.91 -22.49 31.75
N ILE A 273 2.20 -21.98 32.95
CA ILE A 273 2.15 -20.54 33.24
C ILE A 273 3.26 -19.81 32.47
N ALA A 274 4.47 -20.36 32.41
CA ALA A 274 5.61 -19.73 31.74
C ALA A 274 5.56 -19.85 30.21
N GLU A 275 4.68 -20.69 29.66
CA GLU A 275 4.59 -20.95 28.23
C GLU A 275 3.96 -19.76 27.48
N VAL A 276 4.69 -19.26 26.48
CA VAL A 276 4.17 -18.32 25.49
C VAL A 276 3.90 -19.10 24.21
N ARG A 277 2.61 -19.25 23.86
CA ARG A 277 2.22 -20.06 22.71
C ARG A 277 2.50 -19.30 21.41
N PRO A 278 3.15 -19.92 20.39
CA PRO A 278 3.42 -19.27 19.11
C PRO A 278 2.15 -18.77 18.40
N VAL A 279 1.03 -19.48 18.55
CA VAL A 279 -0.26 -19.08 17.97
C VAL A 279 -0.80 -17.77 18.55
N ASP A 280 -0.55 -17.50 19.84
CA ASP A 280 -0.97 -16.25 20.47
C ASP A 280 -0.11 -15.08 19.99
N VAL A 281 1.21 -15.33 19.85
CA VAL A 281 2.14 -14.34 19.29
C VAL A 281 1.78 -14.03 17.84
N GLN A 282 1.45 -15.06 17.05
CA GLN A 282 1.03 -14.88 15.66
C GLN A 282 -0.29 -14.10 15.58
N ALA A 283 -1.28 -14.40 16.41
CA ALA A 283 -2.53 -13.66 16.45
C ALA A 283 -2.30 -12.18 16.78
N ALA A 284 -1.48 -11.88 17.79
CA ALA A 284 -1.12 -10.51 18.14
C ALA A 284 -0.29 -9.81 17.05
N GLN A 285 0.54 -10.55 16.32
CA GLN A 285 1.28 -10.03 15.16
C GLN A 285 0.32 -9.66 14.02
N THR A 286 -0.68 -10.50 13.73
CA THR A 286 -1.72 -10.21 12.75
C THR A 286 -2.51 -8.94 13.11
N GLU A 287 -2.80 -8.71 14.40
CA GLU A 287 -3.45 -7.46 14.85
C GLU A 287 -2.58 -6.22 14.57
N VAL A 288 -1.25 -6.33 14.69
CA VAL A 288 -0.33 -5.25 14.31
C VAL A 288 -0.37 -5.02 12.79
N GLU A 289 -0.37 -6.08 11.99
CA GLU A 289 -0.47 -5.99 10.53
C GLU A 289 -1.79 -5.36 10.08
N GLU A 290 -2.90 -5.71 10.72
CA GLU A 290 -4.21 -5.09 10.49
C GLU A 290 -4.19 -3.60 10.82
N ALA A 291 -3.60 -3.21 11.95
CA ALA A 291 -3.46 -1.80 12.32
C ALA A 291 -2.58 -1.02 11.33
N ILE A 292 -1.52 -1.63 10.81
CA ILE A 292 -0.67 -1.04 9.76
C ILE A 292 -1.46 -0.88 8.46
N ALA A 293 -2.26 -1.87 8.06
CA ALA A 293 -3.12 -1.79 6.88
C ALA A 293 -4.18 -0.67 7.03
N SER A 294 -4.74 -0.53 8.23
CA SER A 294 -5.66 0.57 8.57
C SER A 294 -4.99 1.95 8.45
N LEU A 295 -3.75 2.08 8.96
CA LEU A 295 -2.97 3.31 8.79
C LEU A 295 -2.75 3.61 7.31
N LYS A 296 -2.34 2.60 6.51
CA LYS A 296 -2.11 2.77 5.08
C LYS A 296 -3.36 3.24 4.33
N ARG A 297 -4.54 2.72 4.72
CA ARG A 297 -5.82 3.19 4.19
C ARG A 297 -6.05 4.66 4.55
N ALA A 298 -5.99 4.99 5.84
CA ALA A 298 -6.19 6.36 6.32
C ALA A 298 -5.22 7.37 5.68
N THR A 299 -3.95 6.98 5.45
CA THR A 299 -2.98 7.84 4.76
C THR A 299 -3.32 8.02 3.29
N THR A 300 -3.80 6.97 2.62
CA THR A 300 -4.25 7.07 1.22
C THR A 300 -5.45 8.01 1.12
N ASP A 301 -6.40 7.88 2.04
CA ASP A 301 -7.58 8.75 2.09
C ASP A 301 -7.19 10.21 2.37
N LEU A 302 -6.22 10.45 3.27
CA LEU A 302 -5.68 11.78 3.53
C LEU A 302 -4.98 12.37 2.30
N GLU A 303 -4.19 11.59 1.57
CA GLU A 303 -3.55 12.05 0.33
C GLU A 303 -4.59 12.38 -0.75
N ALA A 304 -5.70 11.64 -0.80
CA ALA A 304 -6.82 11.92 -1.70
C ALA A 304 -7.51 13.28 -1.42
N ALA A 305 -7.36 13.84 -0.22
CA ALA A 305 -7.86 15.18 0.11
C ALA A 305 -6.99 16.32 -0.47
N TYR A 306 -5.82 16.01 -1.03
CA TYR A 306 -5.00 16.94 -1.78
C TYR A 306 -5.18 16.70 -3.27
N ILE A 307 -5.80 17.67 -3.95
CA ILE A 307 -6.00 17.60 -5.39
C ILE A 307 -4.73 18.07 -6.05
N ARG A 308 -4.12 17.19 -6.86
CA ARG A 308 -2.83 17.43 -7.51
C ARG A 308 -2.97 17.44 -9.02
N ALA A 309 -2.13 18.22 -9.69
CA ALA A 309 -2.06 18.22 -11.15
C ALA A 309 -1.45 16.88 -11.65
N PRO A 310 -2.11 16.14 -12.56
CA PRO A 310 -1.59 14.87 -13.08
C PRO A 310 -0.39 15.06 -14.02
N GLN A 311 -0.27 16.25 -14.63
CA GLN A 311 0.83 16.62 -15.52
C GLN A 311 1.14 18.12 -15.35
N ALA A 312 2.27 18.57 -15.89
CA ALA A 312 2.55 20.00 -15.99
C ALA A 312 1.63 20.65 -17.03
N GLY A 313 1.18 21.89 -16.78
CA GLY A 313 0.29 22.64 -17.65
C GLY A 313 -0.17 23.95 -17.03
N GLN A 314 -1.08 24.66 -17.69
CA GLN A 314 -1.65 25.92 -17.24
C GLN A 314 -3.10 25.75 -16.81
N ILE A 315 -3.50 26.41 -15.71
CA ILE A 315 -4.89 26.45 -15.24
C ILE A 315 -5.71 27.36 -16.17
N LEU A 316 -6.65 26.79 -16.90
CA LEU A 316 -7.47 27.54 -17.86
C LEU A 316 -8.65 28.24 -17.18
N LYS A 317 -9.31 27.53 -16.26
CA LYS A 317 -10.51 28.00 -15.58
C LYS A 317 -10.69 27.26 -14.26
N ILE A 318 -11.18 27.97 -13.25
CA ILE A 318 -11.56 27.39 -11.95
C ILE A 318 -13.09 27.35 -11.86
N HIS A 319 -13.67 26.16 -11.69
CA HIS A 319 -15.13 25.96 -11.67
C HIS A 319 -15.72 26.04 -10.27
N THR A 320 -14.93 25.80 -9.21
CA THR A 320 -15.40 25.76 -7.81
C THR A 320 -14.68 26.80 -6.95
N ARG A 321 -15.36 27.39 -5.96
CA ARG A 321 -14.76 28.34 -4.99
C ARG A 321 -14.58 27.74 -3.60
N VAL A 322 -13.75 28.40 -2.78
CA VAL A 322 -13.56 28.04 -1.37
C VAL A 322 -14.90 28.05 -0.62
N GLY A 323 -15.19 26.96 0.09
CA GLY A 323 -16.43 26.72 0.83
C GLY A 323 -17.56 26.08 0.02
N GLU A 324 -17.44 26.02 -1.31
CA GLU A 324 -18.42 25.37 -2.19
C GLU A 324 -18.22 23.85 -2.25
N LYS A 325 -19.30 23.15 -2.58
CA LYS A 325 -19.29 21.72 -2.86
C LYS A 325 -18.85 21.49 -4.30
N ILE A 326 -18.01 20.48 -4.53
CA ILE A 326 -17.55 20.11 -5.87
C ILE A 326 -18.74 19.63 -6.71
N SER A 327 -18.88 20.18 -7.91
CA SER A 327 -19.88 19.80 -8.92
C SER A 327 -19.29 18.82 -9.94
N ASP A 328 -20.14 18.32 -10.85
CA ASP A 328 -19.73 17.40 -11.92
C ASP A 328 -18.66 18.00 -12.87
N ASP A 329 -18.58 19.34 -12.94
CA ASP A 329 -17.59 20.06 -13.74
C ASP A 329 -16.16 20.01 -13.14
N GLY A 330 -16.02 19.48 -11.92
CA GLY A 330 -14.75 19.40 -11.20
C GLY A 330 -14.33 20.73 -10.59
N ILE A 331 -13.03 20.85 -10.30
CA ILE A 331 -12.45 21.97 -9.57
C ILE A 331 -11.85 22.99 -10.53
N ALA A 332 -11.02 22.53 -11.46
CA ALA A 332 -10.33 23.39 -12.42
C ALA A 332 -9.95 22.64 -13.70
N ASP A 333 -9.90 23.36 -14.82
CA ASP A 333 -9.45 22.85 -16.11
C ASP A 333 -7.93 23.07 -16.27
N LEU A 334 -7.20 22.00 -16.59
CA LEU A 334 -5.76 22.01 -16.81
C LEU A 334 -5.43 21.61 -18.25
N ALA A 335 -4.59 22.37 -18.93
CA ALA A 335 -4.10 21.98 -20.26
C ALA A 335 -2.64 22.38 -20.51
N GLN A 336 -1.96 21.67 -21.42
CA GLN A 336 -0.63 22.06 -21.86
C GLN A 336 -0.73 23.13 -22.95
N THR A 337 -0.43 24.37 -22.60
CA THR A 337 -0.53 25.53 -23.51
C THR A 337 0.79 25.85 -24.22
N ASP A 338 1.87 25.11 -23.94
CA ASP A 338 3.16 25.22 -24.62
C ASP A 338 3.06 24.95 -26.13
N GLN A 339 2.14 24.06 -26.52
CA GLN A 339 1.95 23.63 -27.90
C GLN A 339 0.46 23.69 -28.24
N MET A 340 0.10 24.63 -29.11
CA MET A 340 -1.29 24.88 -29.53
C MET A 340 -1.56 24.28 -30.91
N LEU A 341 -2.80 23.88 -31.14
CA LEU A 341 -3.36 23.41 -32.39
C LEU A 341 -4.47 24.37 -32.86
N ALA A 342 -4.57 24.56 -34.17
CA ALA A 342 -5.78 25.11 -34.77
C ALA A 342 -6.59 23.95 -35.39
N ILE A 343 -7.79 23.71 -34.89
CA ILE A 343 -8.74 22.75 -35.45
C ILE A 343 -9.56 23.49 -36.49
N ALA A 344 -9.21 23.31 -37.76
CA ALA A 344 -9.90 23.90 -38.89
C ALA A 344 -10.97 22.94 -39.42
N GLU A 345 -12.22 23.41 -39.47
CA GLU A 345 -13.37 22.69 -40.03
C GLU A 345 -13.41 22.89 -41.55
N VAL A 346 -12.74 22.00 -42.29
CA VAL A 346 -12.65 22.07 -43.75
C VAL A 346 -13.87 21.39 -44.37
N TYR A 347 -14.51 22.03 -45.34
CA TYR A 347 -15.67 21.45 -46.02
C TYR A 347 -15.35 20.13 -46.74
N GLN A 348 -16.32 19.21 -46.73
CA GLN A 348 -16.23 17.91 -47.39
C GLN A 348 -15.84 18.02 -48.88
N THR A 349 -16.22 19.11 -49.56
CA THR A 349 -15.86 19.38 -50.95
C THR A 349 -14.38 19.65 -51.17
N ASP A 350 -13.68 20.16 -50.15
CA ASP A 350 -12.31 20.65 -50.26
C ASP A 350 -11.29 19.79 -49.51
N ILE A 351 -11.75 18.88 -48.64
CA ILE A 351 -10.88 17.99 -47.87
C ILE A 351 -9.94 17.14 -48.75
N GLY A 352 -10.38 16.75 -49.95
CA GLY A 352 -9.56 15.96 -50.89
C GLY A 352 -8.32 16.69 -51.42
N LYS A 353 -8.23 18.00 -51.22
CA LYS A 353 -7.09 18.85 -51.60
C LYS A 353 -6.11 19.08 -50.43
N VAL A 354 -6.50 18.71 -49.21
CA VAL A 354 -5.69 18.87 -48.00
C VAL A 354 -4.83 17.63 -47.78
N LYS A 355 -3.55 17.82 -47.46
CA LYS A 355 -2.58 16.74 -47.18
C LYS A 355 -1.77 17.06 -45.92
N LEU A 356 -1.30 16.01 -45.25
CA LEU A 356 -0.41 16.13 -44.10
C LEU A 356 0.86 16.91 -44.48
N GLY A 357 1.29 17.82 -43.60
CA GLY A 357 2.50 18.64 -43.75
C GLY A 357 2.32 19.95 -44.52
N GLN A 358 1.13 20.25 -45.08
CA GLN A 358 0.85 21.53 -45.73
C GLN A 358 0.97 22.69 -44.73
N GLN A 359 1.50 23.82 -45.20
CA GLN A 359 1.57 25.04 -44.42
C GLN A 359 0.18 25.67 -44.34
N ALA A 360 -0.14 26.20 -43.17
CA ALA A 360 -1.36 26.92 -42.93
C ALA A 360 -1.07 28.22 -42.18
N VAL A 361 -1.81 29.26 -42.54
CA VAL A 361 -1.79 30.56 -41.89
C VAL A 361 -3.08 30.73 -41.12
N ILE A 362 -2.99 31.02 -39.83
CA ILE A 362 -4.12 31.19 -38.93
C ILE A 362 -4.21 32.67 -38.54
N THR A 363 -5.40 33.23 -38.67
CA THR A 363 -5.70 34.64 -38.37
C THR A 363 -6.91 34.74 -37.46
N SER A 364 -6.95 35.77 -36.62
CA SER A 364 -8.11 36.11 -35.78
C SER A 364 -8.13 37.62 -35.54
N GLN A 365 -9.29 38.13 -35.15
CA GLN A 365 -9.42 39.52 -34.70
C GLN A 365 -8.88 39.72 -33.27
N ALA A 366 -8.74 38.64 -32.49
CA ALA A 366 -8.38 38.70 -31.08
C ALA A 366 -6.86 38.81 -30.83
N PHE A 367 -6.01 38.53 -31.82
CA PHE A 367 -4.56 38.72 -31.73
C PHE A 367 -4.01 39.39 -32.98
N GLY A 368 -2.95 40.19 -32.83
CA GLY A 368 -2.30 40.87 -33.94
C GLY A 368 -1.32 39.95 -34.68
N GLY A 369 -1.44 39.88 -36.01
CA GLY A 369 -0.51 39.15 -36.89
C GLY A 369 -1.04 37.81 -37.42
N GLU A 370 -0.18 37.10 -38.13
CA GLU A 370 -0.46 35.78 -38.71
C GLU A 370 0.29 34.69 -37.92
N LEU A 371 -0.41 33.65 -37.47
CA LEU A 371 0.24 32.47 -36.90
C LEU A 371 0.50 31.46 -38.01
N ARG A 372 1.64 30.76 -37.93
CA ARG A 372 2.01 29.74 -38.89
C ARG A 372 1.99 28.38 -38.25
N GLY A 373 1.49 27.39 -38.98
CA GLY A 373 1.46 26.01 -38.55
C GLY A 373 1.46 25.03 -39.73
N LYS A 374 1.56 23.75 -39.41
CA LYS A 374 1.52 22.66 -40.40
C LYS A 374 0.37 21.71 -40.10
N VAL A 375 -0.29 21.23 -41.15
CA VAL A 375 -1.31 20.18 -41.04
C VAL A 375 -0.67 18.93 -40.44
N SER A 376 -1.07 18.57 -39.21
CA SER A 376 -0.53 17.42 -38.49
C SER A 376 -1.45 16.20 -38.56
N GLN A 377 -2.76 16.42 -38.64
CA GLN A 377 -3.76 15.35 -38.71
C GLN A 377 -4.98 15.80 -39.52
N ILE A 378 -5.53 14.86 -40.29
CA ILE A 378 -6.81 15.03 -40.99
C ILE A 378 -7.80 14.04 -40.37
N GLY A 379 -8.95 14.54 -39.91
CA GLY A 379 -10.01 13.74 -39.32
C GLY A 379 -10.53 12.69 -40.30
N LEU A 380 -10.92 11.53 -39.75
CA LEU A 380 -11.52 10.44 -40.55
C LEU A 380 -13.05 10.49 -40.55
N GLN A 381 -13.64 11.35 -39.71
CA GLN A 381 -15.08 11.49 -39.53
C GLN A 381 -15.58 12.78 -40.17
N VAL A 382 -16.70 12.68 -40.89
CA VAL A 382 -17.44 13.84 -41.38
C VAL A 382 -18.45 14.26 -40.31
N GLY A 383 -18.30 15.47 -39.79
CA GLY A 383 -19.18 16.08 -38.79
C GLY A 383 -20.06 17.18 -39.37
N ARG A 384 -20.97 17.70 -38.54
CA ARG A 384 -21.62 18.99 -38.79
C ARG A 384 -20.69 20.11 -38.33
N GLN A 385 -20.73 21.23 -39.03
CA GLN A 385 -19.97 22.42 -38.66
C GLN A 385 -20.39 22.93 -37.27
N ASN A 386 -19.43 23.18 -36.40
CA ASN A 386 -19.66 23.67 -35.03
C ASN A 386 -19.08 25.07 -34.80
N VAL A 387 -18.26 25.60 -35.71
CA VAL A 387 -17.74 26.98 -35.66
C VAL A 387 -18.46 27.85 -36.71
N PHE A 388 -19.11 28.93 -36.26
CA PHE A 388 -19.94 29.81 -37.11
C PHE A 388 -19.34 31.22 -37.23
N SER A 389 -19.47 31.86 -38.39
CA SER A 389 -18.96 33.22 -38.64
C SER A 389 -19.92 34.34 -38.21
N ASN A 390 -21.08 34.00 -37.62
CA ASN A 390 -22.15 34.91 -37.22
C ASN A 390 -22.72 35.76 -38.38
N GLN A 391 -22.59 35.30 -39.63
CA GLN A 391 -23.09 36.00 -40.81
C GLN A 391 -24.52 35.54 -41.18
N PRO A 392 -25.46 36.47 -41.47
CA PRO A 392 -26.80 36.12 -41.92
C PRO A 392 -26.75 35.33 -43.25
N GLY A 393 -27.30 34.11 -43.25
CA GLY A 393 -27.35 33.22 -44.44
C GLY A 393 -26.34 32.06 -44.43
N GLU A 394 -25.59 31.87 -43.34
CA GLU A 394 -24.69 30.73 -43.17
C GLU A 394 -25.46 29.39 -43.15
N ASN A 395 -25.01 28.41 -43.94
CA ASN A 395 -25.66 27.12 -44.04
C ASN A 395 -25.30 26.22 -42.84
N LEU A 396 -26.28 26.00 -41.96
CA LEU A 396 -26.14 25.19 -40.74
C LEU A 396 -26.07 23.67 -41.00
N ASP A 397 -26.26 23.21 -42.24
CA ASP A 397 -26.15 21.78 -42.63
C ASP A 397 -24.85 21.45 -43.39
N SER A 398 -23.84 22.31 -43.26
CA SER A 398 -22.52 22.08 -43.84
C SER A 398 -21.81 20.88 -43.20
N ARG A 399 -21.30 19.99 -44.06
CA ARG A 399 -20.50 18.82 -43.66
C ARG A 399 -19.03 19.18 -43.70
N VAL A 400 -18.34 18.99 -42.59
CA VAL A 400 -16.93 19.36 -42.40
C VAL A 400 -16.11 18.17 -41.93
N VAL A 401 -14.81 18.22 -42.19
CA VAL A 401 -13.81 17.33 -41.62
C VAL A 401 -12.83 18.19 -40.82
N GLU A 402 -12.62 17.84 -39.56
CA GLU A 402 -11.66 18.53 -38.70
C GLU A 402 -10.23 18.25 -39.16
N VAL A 403 -9.49 19.32 -39.44
CA VAL A 403 -8.06 19.27 -39.79
C VAL A 403 -7.29 19.94 -38.66
N LYS A 404 -6.45 19.16 -37.97
CA LYS A 404 -5.60 19.68 -36.89
C LYS A 404 -4.32 20.24 -37.50
N ILE A 405 -4.06 21.51 -37.21
CA ILE A 405 -2.88 22.25 -37.65
C ILE A 405 -2.03 22.53 -36.42
N ARG A 406 -0.82 21.94 -36.36
CA ARG A 406 0.12 22.20 -35.28
C ARG A 406 0.81 23.55 -35.50
N LEU A 407 0.62 24.48 -34.56
CA LEU A 407 1.24 25.81 -34.62
C LEU A 407 2.74 25.71 -34.33
N ASN A 408 3.53 26.65 -34.85
CA ASN A 408 4.94 26.73 -34.50
C ASN A 408 5.10 27.06 -33.01
N PRO A 409 6.20 26.65 -32.34
CA PRO A 409 6.39 26.88 -30.90
C PRO A 409 6.31 28.36 -30.49
N GLU A 410 6.92 29.25 -31.27
CA GLU A 410 6.89 30.71 -31.02
C GLU A 410 5.49 31.32 -31.19
N ASP A 411 4.70 30.77 -32.10
CA ASP A 411 3.33 31.22 -32.34
C ASP A 411 2.35 30.63 -31.33
N SER A 412 2.62 29.41 -30.84
CA SER A 412 1.85 28.75 -29.77
C SER A 412 1.89 29.57 -28.48
N LYS A 413 3.07 30.07 -28.08
CA LYS A 413 3.22 30.92 -26.89
C LYS A 413 2.39 32.21 -26.95
N LYS A 414 2.23 32.80 -28.13
CA LYS A 414 1.42 34.03 -28.30
C LYS A 414 -0.07 33.79 -28.08
N VAL A 415 -0.53 32.56 -28.26
CA VAL A 415 -1.94 32.20 -28.17
C VAL A 415 -2.26 31.15 -27.10
N ALA A 416 -1.32 30.93 -26.18
CA ALA A 416 -1.45 30.01 -25.05
C ALA A 416 -2.72 30.28 -24.21
N SER A 417 -3.12 31.55 -24.06
CA SER A 417 -4.31 31.96 -23.30
C SER A 417 -5.62 31.98 -24.09
N PHE A 418 -5.62 31.60 -25.38
CA PHE A 418 -6.77 31.72 -26.28
C PHE A 418 -7.38 30.37 -26.65
N THR A 419 -7.50 29.45 -25.70
CA THR A 419 -8.21 28.18 -25.89
C THR A 419 -9.68 28.43 -26.25
N ASN A 420 -10.22 27.66 -27.20
CA ASN A 420 -11.52 27.82 -27.84
C ASN A 420 -11.74 29.13 -28.63
N LEU A 421 -10.69 29.93 -28.86
CA LEU A 421 -10.79 31.12 -29.70
C LEU A 421 -11.08 30.74 -31.14
N GLN A 422 -12.09 31.39 -31.74
CA GLN A 422 -12.38 31.27 -33.16
C GLN A 422 -11.29 31.89 -34.02
N VAL A 423 -10.87 31.12 -35.03
CA VAL A 423 -9.82 31.50 -35.98
C VAL A 423 -10.23 31.16 -37.41
N GLN A 424 -9.62 31.85 -38.36
CA GLN A 424 -9.68 31.51 -39.77
C GLN A 424 -8.34 30.91 -40.20
N ALA A 425 -8.37 29.67 -40.67
CA ALA A 425 -7.22 28.95 -41.19
C ALA A 425 -7.22 28.98 -42.72
N ALA A 426 -6.10 29.38 -43.32
CA ALA A 426 -5.86 29.33 -44.75
C ALA A 426 -4.77 28.29 -45.05
N ILE A 427 -5.16 27.13 -45.58
CA ILE A 427 -4.26 26.00 -45.88
C ILE A 427 -3.78 26.11 -47.33
N GLU A 428 -2.47 26.04 -47.55
CA GLU A 428 -1.88 26.05 -48.89
C GLU A 428 -2.23 24.76 -49.65
N THR A 429 -2.84 24.88 -50.84
CA THR A 429 -3.06 23.72 -51.70
C THR A 429 -1.81 23.36 -52.48
N ILE A 430 -1.55 22.07 -52.59
CA ILE A 430 -0.54 21.56 -53.52
C ILE A 430 -1.25 21.43 -54.87
N GLN A 431 -0.87 22.26 -55.85
CA GLN A 431 -1.26 22.01 -57.24
C GLN A 431 -0.63 20.68 -57.66
N ASN A 432 -1.46 19.65 -57.86
CA ASN A 432 -1.03 18.48 -58.60
C ASN A 432 -0.71 18.96 -60.03
N SER A 433 0.57 19.15 -60.37
CA SER A 433 0.94 19.07 -61.79
C SER A 433 0.61 17.65 -62.22
N LYS A 434 -0.32 17.53 -63.17
CA LYS A 434 -0.75 16.26 -63.76
C LYS A 434 0.40 15.37 -64.18
#